data_AF-A0A9N9I918-F1
#
_entry.id   AF-A0A9N9I918-F1
#
_cell.length_a   1.000
_cell.length_b   1.000
_cell.length_c   1.000
_cell.angle_alpha   90.00
_cell.angle_beta   90.00
_cell.angle_gamma   90.00
#
_symmetry.space_group_name_H-M   'P 1'
#
loop_
_entity.id
_entity.type
_entity.pdbx_description
1 polymer ?
#
loop_
_entity_poly.entity_id
_entity_poly.type
_entity_poly.pdbx_seq_one_letter_code
_entity_poly.pdbx_strand_id
1 'polypeptide(L)'
;MNKFPKPLEQFDRTTKKMIFEWYKTGRKNSRISDDEEDDLYIDPILIVIVWNDQALTARNIQKNAIITLVKGFNGLEPIKTDIHTNVGLINVPPSDSIFTIKDTQTGNKQQIAEDLIRFLRRTYNPANLASLGRVYQIDATRKGCFEVKEYRDVF
;
A
#
# COMPACT_ATOMS: atom_id res chain seq x y z
N MET A 1 -4.59 -19.30 -16.12
CA MET A 1 -4.96 -18.14 -15.27
C MET A 1 -4.21 -18.25 -13.96
N ASN A 2 -3.28 -17.33 -13.67
CA ASN A 2 -2.59 -17.33 -12.38
C ASN A 2 -3.60 -16.97 -11.28
N LYS A 3 -3.95 -17.95 -10.42
CA LYS A 3 -4.68 -17.67 -9.18
C LYS A 3 -3.80 -16.76 -8.33
N PHE A 4 -4.37 -15.64 -7.87
CA PHE A 4 -3.70 -14.79 -6.89
C PHE A 4 -3.56 -15.55 -5.56
N PRO A 5 -2.52 -15.26 -4.76
CA PRO A 5 -2.41 -15.81 -3.41
C PRO A 5 -3.66 -15.52 -2.60
N LYS A 6 -4.14 -16.51 -1.82
CA LYS A 6 -5.37 -16.41 -1.00
C LYS A 6 -5.48 -15.12 -0.18
N PRO A 7 -4.41 -14.62 0.48
CA PRO A 7 -4.47 -13.40 1.28
C PRO A 7 -4.89 -12.16 0.49
N LEU A 8 -4.67 -12.16 -0.84
CA LEU A 8 -5.04 -11.04 -1.69
C LEU A 8 -6.48 -11.12 -2.19
N GLU A 9 -7.22 -12.22 -1.98
CA GLU A 9 -8.55 -12.46 -2.56
C GLU A 9 -9.56 -11.36 -2.23
N GLN A 10 -9.43 -10.72 -1.06
CA GLN A 10 -10.25 -9.61 -0.58
C GLN A 10 -10.14 -8.31 -1.41
N PHE A 11 -9.09 -8.18 -2.23
CA PHE A 11 -8.89 -6.99 -3.06
C PHE A 11 -9.50 -7.14 -4.45
N ASP A 12 -9.83 -6.02 -5.10
CA ASP A 12 -10.26 -6.06 -6.48
C ASP A 12 -9.12 -6.48 -7.43
N ARG A 13 -9.46 -6.74 -8.70
CA ARG A 13 -8.50 -7.22 -9.70
C ARG A 13 -7.41 -6.19 -10.00
N THR A 14 -7.70 -4.89 -9.92
CA THR A 14 -6.77 -3.81 -10.21
C THR A 14 -5.74 -3.69 -9.08
N THR A 15 -6.20 -3.65 -7.83
CA THR A 15 -5.34 -3.66 -6.64
C THR A 15 -4.44 -4.89 -6.61
N LYS A 16 -4.99 -6.09 -6.87
CA LYS A 16 -4.20 -7.34 -6.98
C LYS A 16 -3.08 -7.23 -8.02
N LYS A 17 -3.38 -6.68 -9.20
CA LYS A 17 -2.37 -6.47 -10.26
C LYS A 17 -1.28 -5.48 -9.81
N MET A 18 -1.65 -4.37 -9.19
CA MET A 18 -0.68 -3.38 -8.71
C MET A 18 0.26 -3.96 -7.65
N ILE A 19 -0.28 -4.69 -6.66
CA ILE A 19 0.52 -5.39 -5.64
C ILE A 19 1.50 -6.37 -6.31
N PHE A 20 1.03 -7.13 -7.30
CA PHE A 20 1.87 -8.10 -7.97
C PHE A 20 2.98 -7.48 -8.82
N GLU A 21 2.70 -6.39 -9.55
CA GLU A 21 3.71 -5.68 -10.34
C GLU A 21 4.74 -4.97 -9.44
N TRP A 22 4.30 -4.35 -8.34
CA TRP A 22 5.21 -3.81 -7.33
C TRP A 22 6.17 -4.87 -6.80
N TYR A 23 5.65 -6.05 -6.45
CA TYR A 23 6.46 -7.16 -5.96
C TYR A 23 7.53 -7.58 -6.98
N LYS A 24 7.17 -7.68 -8.26
CA LYS A 24 8.12 -8.01 -9.34
C LYS A 24 9.21 -6.96 -9.49
N THR A 25 8.86 -5.68 -9.42
CA THR A 25 9.82 -4.57 -9.59
C THR A 25 10.78 -4.50 -8.41
N GLY A 26 10.27 -4.61 -7.17
CA GLY A 26 11.11 -4.68 -5.97
C GLY A 26 12.10 -5.85 -6.04
N ARG A 27 11.64 -7.02 -6.51
CA ARG A 27 12.49 -8.20 -6.72
C ARG A 27 13.60 -7.96 -7.76
N LYS A 28 13.30 -7.29 -8.89
CA LYS A 28 14.31 -7.03 -9.94
C LYS A 28 15.43 -6.11 -9.44
N ASN A 29 15.09 -5.10 -8.66
CA ASN A 29 16.06 -4.14 -8.13
C ASN A 29 16.94 -4.73 -7.02
N SER A 30 16.49 -5.81 -6.37
CA SER A 30 17.25 -6.51 -5.32
C SER A 30 18.30 -7.49 -5.86
N ARG A 31 18.31 -7.80 -7.16
CA ARG A 31 19.21 -8.78 -7.80
C ARG A 31 20.56 -8.17 -8.24
N ILE A 32 21.10 -7.23 -7.47
CA ILE A 32 22.38 -6.57 -7.81
C ILE A 32 23.61 -7.40 -7.37
N SER A 33 23.43 -8.47 -6.59
CA SER A 33 24.48 -9.49 -6.38
C SER A 33 24.01 -10.82 -6.96
N ASP A 34 24.73 -11.33 -7.95
CA ASP A 34 24.55 -12.66 -8.55
C ASP A 34 25.06 -13.80 -7.64
N ASP A 35 25.53 -13.46 -6.44
CA ASP A 35 26.04 -14.43 -5.49
C ASP A 35 25.07 -14.60 -4.31
N GLU A 36 24.75 -15.86 -4.06
CA GLU A 36 24.10 -16.45 -2.90
C GLU A 36 22.59 -16.73 -3.01
N GLU A 37 22.34 -18.04 -3.00
CA GLU A 37 21.09 -18.79 -3.06
C GLU A 37 20.31 -18.74 -1.73
N ASP A 38 20.45 -17.65 -0.96
CA ASP A 38 19.73 -17.48 0.29
C ASP A 38 18.47 -16.64 0.07
N ASP A 39 17.39 -17.04 0.75
CA ASP A 39 16.09 -16.40 0.79
C ASP A 39 16.22 -14.89 1.03
N LEU A 40 16.40 -14.12 -0.06
CA LEU A 40 16.38 -12.66 -0.05
C LEU A 40 15.05 -12.22 0.56
N TYR A 41 15.09 -11.83 1.83
CA TYR A 41 13.98 -11.19 2.52
C TYR A 41 13.69 -9.90 1.75
N ILE A 42 12.62 -9.97 0.96
CA ILE A 42 12.07 -8.78 0.33
C ILE A 42 11.32 -8.11 1.48
N ASP A 43 11.91 -7.07 2.09
CA ASP A 43 11.25 -6.25 3.13
C ASP A 43 10.63 -4.93 2.59
N PRO A 44 9.79 -4.92 1.55
CA PRO A 44 9.00 -3.78 1.20
C PRO A 44 7.59 -3.97 1.81
N ILE A 45 7.13 -2.92 2.47
CA ILE A 45 5.80 -2.84 3.08
C ILE A 45 4.90 -2.01 2.16
N LEU A 46 3.70 -2.50 1.87
CA LEU A 46 2.64 -1.70 1.25
C LEU A 46 1.55 -1.36 2.26
N ILE A 47 1.02 -0.15 2.12
CA ILE A 47 -0.26 0.25 2.68
C ILE A 47 -1.30 0.30 1.55
N VAL A 48 -2.41 -0.39 1.75
CA VAL A 48 -3.59 -0.37 0.86
C VAL A 48 -4.78 0.20 1.62
N ILE A 49 -5.38 1.28 1.10
CA ILE A 49 -6.60 1.89 1.62
C ILE A 49 -7.77 1.52 0.70
N VAL A 50 -8.75 0.82 1.25
CA VAL A 50 -10.04 0.53 0.63
C VAL A 50 -11.04 1.56 1.13
N TRP A 51 -11.46 2.46 0.25
CA TRP A 51 -12.32 3.60 0.59
C TRP A 51 -13.79 3.20 0.74
N ASN A 52 -14.49 3.81 1.70
CA ASN A 52 -15.94 3.78 1.81
C ASN A 52 -16.50 5.13 1.35
N ASP A 53 -16.74 5.25 0.03
CA ASP A 53 -17.19 6.51 -0.58
C ASP A 53 -18.53 6.99 -0.01
N GLN A 54 -19.42 6.09 0.38
CA GLN A 54 -20.69 6.45 1.03
C GLN A 54 -20.47 7.12 2.39
N ALA A 55 -19.58 6.58 3.23
CA ALA A 55 -19.26 7.17 4.53
C ALA A 55 -18.51 8.50 4.39
N LEU A 56 -17.61 8.61 3.40
CA LEU A 56 -16.94 9.87 3.06
C LEU A 56 -17.95 10.96 2.71
N THR A 57 -18.91 10.67 1.83
CA THR A 57 -19.98 11.60 1.48
C THR A 57 -20.86 11.94 2.68
N ALA A 58 -21.31 10.94 3.45
CA ALA A 58 -22.18 11.15 4.61
C ALA A 58 -21.53 12.03 5.69
N ARG A 59 -20.21 11.94 5.85
CA ARG A 59 -19.43 12.72 6.81
C ARG A 59 -18.86 14.02 6.23
N ASN A 60 -19.15 14.32 4.96
CA ASN A 60 -18.62 15.47 4.21
C ASN A 60 -17.08 15.56 4.25
N ILE A 61 -16.40 14.42 4.12
CA ILE A 61 -14.94 14.34 4.12
C ILE A 61 -14.46 14.10 2.69
N GLN A 62 -13.61 15.00 2.21
CA GLN A 62 -13.02 14.88 0.89
C GLN A 62 -11.93 13.80 0.89
N LYS A 63 -12.11 12.76 0.08
CA LYS A 63 -11.11 11.70 -0.14
C LYS A 63 -9.71 12.25 -0.45
N ASN A 64 -9.64 13.29 -1.30
CA ASN A 64 -8.38 13.93 -1.68
C ASN A 64 -7.65 14.61 -0.52
N ALA A 65 -8.36 15.08 0.51
CA ALA A 65 -7.74 15.63 1.71
C ALA A 65 -6.99 14.55 2.49
N ILE A 66 -7.60 13.36 2.66
CA ILE A 66 -6.95 12.21 3.31
C ILE A 66 -5.75 11.77 2.49
N ILE A 67 -5.90 11.62 1.16
CA ILE A 67 -4.81 11.22 0.27
C ILE A 67 -3.62 12.17 0.38
N THR A 68 -3.87 13.49 0.40
CA THR A 68 -2.82 14.50 0.53
C THR A 68 -2.08 14.37 1.86
N LEU A 69 -2.81 14.12 2.95
CA LEU A 69 -2.20 13.88 4.27
C LEU A 69 -1.33 12.62 4.26
N VAL A 70 -1.83 11.50 3.71
CA VAL A 70 -1.06 10.26 3.60
C VAL A 70 0.22 10.46 2.77
N LYS A 71 0.11 11.18 1.63
CA LYS A 71 1.27 11.52 0.78
C LYS A 71 2.28 12.44 1.47
N GLY A 72 1.86 13.18 2.49
CA GLY A 72 2.73 14.04 3.29
C GLY A 72 3.50 13.33 4.40
N PHE A 73 3.21 12.06 4.70
CA PHE A 73 3.97 11.28 5.68
C PHE A 73 5.36 10.93 5.14
N ASN A 74 6.40 11.25 5.91
CA ASN A 74 7.77 10.94 5.54
C ASN A 74 7.96 9.42 5.37
N GLY A 75 8.52 9.02 4.23
CA GLY A 75 8.74 7.61 3.88
C GLY A 75 7.56 6.91 3.19
N LEU A 76 6.41 7.57 2.99
CA LEU A 76 5.31 7.05 2.18
C LEU A 76 5.33 7.62 0.76
N GLU A 77 5.24 6.71 -0.22
CA GLU A 77 5.16 7.09 -1.64
C GLU A 77 4.01 6.33 -2.31
N PRO A 78 3.13 7.00 -3.07
CA PRO A 78 2.10 6.30 -3.84
C PRO A 78 2.75 5.43 -4.91
N ILE A 79 2.23 4.21 -5.10
CA ILE A 79 2.69 3.34 -6.19
C ILE A 79 2.47 4.07 -7.52
N LYS A 80 3.53 4.11 -8.33
CA LYS A 80 3.48 4.45 -9.75
C LYS A 80 3.61 3.16 -10.54
N THR A 81 2.61 2.84 -11.33
CA THR A 81 2.73 1.75 -12.32
C THR A 81 2.94 2.40 -13.68
N ASP A 82 4.19 2.57 -14.08
CA ASP A 82 4.47 3.01 -15.45
C ASP A 82 4.05 1.90 -16.41
N ILE A 83 3.11 2.19 -17.29
CA ILE A 83 2.68 1.22 -18.29
C ILE A 83 3.66 1.33 -19.46
N HIS A 84 4.48 0.29 -19.62
CA HIS A 84 5.30 0.12 -20.81
C HIS A 84 4.39 -0.36 -21.95
N THR A 85 4.24 0.47 -22.97
CA THR A 85 3.55 0.10 -24.22
C THR A 85 4.55 -0.04 -25.36
N ASN A 86 4.14 -0.65 -26.46
CA ASN A 86 4.97 -0.77 -27.68
C ASN A 86 5.34 0.60 -28.30
N VAL A 87 4.72 1.71 -27.84
CA VAL A 87 4.94 3.09 -28.32
C VAL A 87 5.61 3.98 -27.26
N GLY A 88 6.04 3.43 -26.13
CA GLY A 88 6.78 4.15 -25.08
C GLY A 88 6.19 4.02 -23.68
N LEU A 89 6.76 4.78 -22.75
CA LEU A 89 6.34 4.83 -21.34
C LEU A 89 5.13 5.74 -21.19
N ILE A 90 3.99 5.22 -20.72
CA ILE A 90 2.85 6.04 -20.31
C ILE A 90 2.95 6.27 -18.80
N ASN A 91 3.15 7.53 -18.41
CA ASN A 91 3.08 7.96 -17.03
C ASN A 91 1.62 7.86 -16.54
N VAL A 92 1.33 6.86 -15.72
CA VAL A 92 0.02 6.72 -15.07
C VAL A 92 0.01 7.57 -13.81
N PRO A 93 -1.11 8.25 -13.48
CA PRO A 93 -1.26 8.93 -12.21
C PRO A 93 -0.91 8.00 -11.03
N PRO A 94 -0.20 8.49 -10.01
CA PRO A 94 0.10 7.69 -8.82
C PRO A 94 -1.17 7.18 -8.15
N SER A 95 -1.10 5.99 -7.56
CA SER A 95 -2.24 5.40 -6.86
C SER A 95 -2.69 6.26 -5.67
N ASP A 96 -4.00 6.44 -5.54
CA ASP A 96 -4.64 7.10 -4.40
C ASP A 96 -5.03 6.14 -3.28
N SER A 97 -4.76 4.85 -3.47
CA SER A 97 -5.11 3.78 -2.54
C SER A 97 -3.94 2.92 -2.13
N ILE A 98 -2.81 2.96 -2.83
CA ILE A 98 -1.70 2.04 -2.57
C ILE A 98 -0.40 2.82 -2.44
N PHE A 99 0.29 2.63 -1.33
CA PHE A 99 1.48 3.35 -0.97
C PHE A 99 2.58 2.38 -0.54
N THR A 100 3.80 2.59 -1.04
CA THR A 100 5.01 1.92 -0.57
C THR A 100 5.58 2.66 0.63
N ILE A 101 6.13 1.94 1.60
CA ILE A 101 6.90 2.53 2.68
C ILE A 101 8.39 2.28 2.46
N LYS A 102 9.20 3.32 2.66
CA LYS A 102 10.66 3.27 2.69
C LYS A 102 11.17 3.66 4.08
N ASP A 103 12.31 3.10 4.48
CA ASP A 103 12.98 3.56 5.68
C ASP A 103 13.42 5.00 5.49
N THR A 104 13.41 5.74 6.59
CA THR A 104 13.87 7.13 6.66
C THR A 104 14.98 7.23 7.69
N GLN A 105 15.68 8.37 7.72
CA GLN A 105 16.67 8.64 8.76
C GLN A 105 16.08 8.62 10.17
N THR A 106 14.76 8.82 10.30
CA THR A 106 14.08 9.03 11.58
C THR A 106 13.18 7.86 12.00
N GLY A 107 13.03 6.83 11.17
CA GLY A 107 12.12 5.72 11.47
C GLY A 107 12.15 4.63 10.40
N ASN A 108 11.97 3.39 10.86
CA ASN A 108 11.84 2.23 9.98
C ASN A 108 10.42 2.12 9.40
N LYS A 109 10.25 1.32 8.34
CA LYS A 109 8.97 1.16 7.64
C LYS A 109 7.80 0.77 8.54
N GLN A 110 8.03 -0.10 9.52
CA GLN A 110 6.99 -0.56 10.44
C GLN A 110 6.53 0.57 11.37
N GLN A 111 7.46 1.36 11.90
CA GLN A 111 7.14 2.52 12.72
C GLN A 111 6.35 3.56 11.90
N ILE A 112 6.75 3.81 10.66
CA ILE A 112 6.05 4.73 9.75
C ILE A 112 4.61 4.24 9.49
N ALA A 113 4.43 2.93 9.25
CA ALA A 113 3.10 2.34 9.11
C ALA A 113 2.24 2.59 10.35
N GLU A 114 2.77 2.30 11.53
CA GLU A 114 2.03 2.45 12.80
C GLU A 114 1.70 3.90 13.13
N ASP A 115 2.62 4.83 12.85
CA ASP A 115 2.41 6.26 13.04
C ASP A 115 1.33 6.80 12.12
N LEU A 116 1.31 6.37 10.85
CA LEU A 116 0.24 6.67 9.90
C LEU A 116 -1.10 6.17 10.43
N ILE A 117 -1.19 4.91 10.85
CA ILE A 117 -2.44 4.33 11.37
C ILE A 117 -2.93 5.07 12.62
N ARG A 118 -2.01 5.41 13.54
CA ARG A 118 -2.34 6.17 14.74
C ARG A 118 -2.86 7.57 14.40
N PHE A 119 -2.24 8.22 13.42
CA PHE A 119 -2.67 9.53 12.94
C PHE A 119 -4.06 9.48 12.31
N LEU A 120 -4.30 8.53 11.39
CA LEU A 120 -5.60 8.38 10.74
C LEU A 120 -6.70 8.08 11.77
N ARG A 121 -6.44 7.20 12.73
CA ARG A 121 -7.38 6.88 13.83
C ARG A 121 -7.74 8.11 14.65
N ARG A 122 -6.74 8.90 15.07
CA ARG A 122 -6.97 10.11 15.87
C ARG A 122 -7.75 11.18 15.09
N THR A 123 -7.52 11.27 13.79
CA THR A 123 -8.09 12.34 12.96
C THR A 123 -9.49 11.99 12.46
N TYR A 124 -9.72 10.71 12.14
CA TYR A 124 -10.87 10.30 11.36
C TYR A 124 -11.74 9.23 12.00
N ASN A 125 -11.37 8.64 13.15
CA ASN A 125 -12.21 7.65 13.84
C ASN A 125 -12.80 8.18 15.16
N PRO A 126 -13.69 9.20 15.13
CA PRO A 126 -14.46 9.57 16.31
C PRO A 126 -15.48 8.46 16.62
N ALA A 127 -15.78 8.27 17.90
CA ALA A 127 -16.72 7.25 18.36
C ALA A 127 -18.09 7.36 17.67
N ASN A 128 -18.69 6.22 17.37
CA ASN A 128 -20.06 6.07 16.82
C ASN A 128 -20.31 6.62 15.41
N LEU A 129 -19.26 6.90 14.63
CA LEU A 129 -19.43 7.21 13.20
C LEU A 129 -19.09 6.00 12.31
N ALA A 130 -19.67 5.97 11.12
CA ALA A 130 -19.31 5.00 10.10
C ALA A 130 -17.86 5.20 9.66
N SER A 131 -17.14 4.08 9.53
CA SER A 131 -15.73 4.09 9.09
C SER A 131 -15.59 4.58 7.64
N LEU A 132 -14.60 5.43 7.39
CA LEU A 132 -14.29 5.97 6.05
C LEU A 132 -13.60 4.96 5.12
N GLY A 133 -13.21 3.80 5.63
CA GLY A 133 -12.54 2.78 4.84
C GLY A 133 -11.85 1.72 5.68
N ARG A 134 -11.06 0.89 5.02
CA ARG A 134 -10.21 -0.12 5.66
C ARG A 134 -8.77 0.08 5.23
N VAL A 135 -7.83 -0.16 6.14
CA VAL A 135 -6.41 -0.04 5.84
C VAL A 135 -5.74 -1.39 6.04
N TYR A 136 -5.00 -1.81 5.03
CA TYR A 136 -4.27 -3.06 5.02
C TYR A 136 -2.78 -2.80 4.88
N GLN A 137 -1.99 -3.51 5.65
CA GLN A 137 -0.57 -3.68 5.41
C GLN A 137 -0.35 -4.98 4.66
N ILE A 138 0.49 -4.93 3.63
CA ILE A 138 0.89 -6.10 2.86
C ILE A 138 2.41 -6.22 2.95
N ASP A 139 2.85 -7.33 3.52
CA ASP A 139 4.26 -7.68 3.68
C ASP A 139 4.61 -8.80 2.68
N ALA A 140 5.72 -8.65 1.99
CA ALA A 140 6.20 -9.62 0.99
C ALA A 140 7.26 -10.55 1.60
N THR A 141 6.91 -11.27 2.67
CA THR A 141 7.86 -11.95 3.56
C THR A 141 8.76 -13.00 2.88
N ARG A 142 8.26 -13.71 1.85
CA ARG A 142 9.03 -14.69 1.06
C ARG A 142 8.57 -14.73 -0.40
N LYS A 143 9.27 -15.49 -1.25
CA LYS A 143 8.95 -15.62 -2.67
C LYS A 143 7.48 -16.03 -2.91
N GLY A 144 6.67 -15.09 -3.41
CA GLY A 144 5.25 -15.33 -3.72
C GLY A 144 4.34 -15.47 -2.49
N CYS A 145 4.86 -15.22 -1.28
CA CYS A 145 4.12 -15.21 -0.04
C CYS A 145 3.83 -13.76 0.35
N PHE A 146 2.54 -13.43 0.45
CA PHE A 146 2.09 -12.16 0.96
C PHE A 146 1.41 -12.40 2.30
N GLU A 147 1.81 -11.64 3.30
CA GLU A 147 1.07 -11.51 4.55
C GLU A 147 0.23 -10.24 4.47
N VAL A 148 -1.03 -10.35 4.89
CA VAL A 148 -1.96 -9.22 4.84
C VAL A 148 -2.53 -9.01 6.22
N LYS A 149 -2.27 -7.84 6.78
CA LYS A 149 -2.75 -7.40 8.07
C LYS A 149 -3.78 -6.29 7.88
N GLU A 150 -5.00 -6.50 8.33
CA GLU A 150 -5.99 -5.42 8.42
C GLU A 150 -5.79 -4.64 9.71
N TYR A 151 -5.60 -3.32 9.59
CA TYR A 151 -5.74 -2.41 10.71
C TYR A 151 -7.23 -2.10 10.88
N ARG A 152 -7.79 -2.54 12.01
CA ARG A 152 -9.16 -2.24 12.39
C ARG A 152 -9.28 -0.85 13.00
N ASP A 153 -10.46 -0.26 12.88
CA ASP A 153 -10.85 0.99 13.53
C ASP A 153 -9.87 2.14 13.23
N VAL A 154 -9.51 2.30 11.96
CA VAL A 154 -8.56 3.33 11.49
C VAL A 154 -9.27 4.62 11.08
N PHE A 155 -10.50 4.53 10.58
CA PHE A 155 -11.37 5.65 10.22
C PHE A 155 -12.76 5.48 10.84
#